data_AF-A0A3M5W9V3-F1
#
_entry.id   AF-A0A3M5W9V3-F1
#
_cell.length_a   1.000
_cell.length_b   1.000
_cell.length_c   1.000
_cell.angle_alpha   90.00
_cell.angle_beta   90.00
_cell.angle_gamma   90.00
#
_symmetry.space_group_name_H-M   'P 1'
#
loop_
_entity.id
_entity.type
_entity.pdbx_description
1 polymer ?
#
loop_
_entity_poly.entity_id
_entity_poly.type
_entity_poly.pdbx_seq_one_letter_code
_entity_poly.pdbx_strand_id
1 'polypeptide(L)' 'MVLKASHTFNLLDARRAISVTARQQYILRVRTLARSVAQAYLQARARLGFPMAPPDLRDEVLAKLEAAQ' A
#
# COMPACT_ATOMS: atom_id res chain seq x y z
N MET A 1 -6.09 -6.44 -6.70
CA MET A 1 -6.71 -5.45 -7.61
C MET A 1 -5.86 -4.19 -7.85
N VAL A 2 -4.96 -3.78 -6.92
CA VAL A 2 -4.09 -2.58 -7.07
C VAL A 2 -3.28 -2.58 -8.38
N LEU A 3 -2.62 -3.68 -8.71
CA LEU A 3 -1.79 -3.79 -9.92
C LEU A 3 -2.59 -3.56 -11.20
N LYS A 4 -3.79 -4.15 -11.30
CA LYS A 4 -4.69 -3.95 -12.45
C LYS A 4 -5.13 -2.49 -12.55
N ALA A 5 -5.53 -1.87 -11.43
CA ALA A 5 -5.94 -0.47 -11.41
C ALA A 5 -4.80 0.48 -11.84
N SER A 6 -3.57 0.24 -11.35
CA SER A 6 -2.37 1.01 -11.72
C SER A 6 -2.05 0.85 -13.21
N HIS A 7 -2.09 -0.38 -13.73
CA HIS A 7 -1.84 -0.63 -15.14
C HIS A 7 -2.88 0.03 -16.05
N THR A 8 -4.17 -0.12 -15.75
CA THR A 8 -5.23 0.53 -16.52
C THR A 8 -5.13 2.06 -16.46
N PHE A 9 -4.80 2.63 -15.29
CA PHE A 9 -4.52 4.06 -15.17
C PHE A 9 -3.39 4.49 -16.12
N ASN A 10 -2.26 3.77 -16.15
CA ASN A 10 -1.15 4.09 -17.05
C ASN A 10 -1.56 4.04 -18.53
N LEU A 11 -2.38 3.06 -18.93
CA LEU A 11 -2.88 2.97 -20.31
C LEU A 11 -3.78 4.16 -20.68
N LEU A 12 -4.67 4.57 -19.78
CA LEU A 12 -5.55 5.73 -19.99
C LEU A 12 -4.75 7.03 -20.04
N ASP A 13 -3.73 7.15 -19.17
CA ASP A 13 -2.88 8.33 -19.07
C ASP A 13 -2.01 8.53 -20.32
N ALA A 14 -1.38 7.46 -20.80
CA ALA A 14 -0.58 7.46 -22.02
C ALA A 14 -1.41 7.82 -23.26
N ARG A 15 -2.68 7.41 -23.29
CA ARG A 15 -3.63 7.76 -24.37
C ARG A 15 -4.22 9.16 -24.23
N ARG A 16 -3.85 9.92 -23.20
CA ARG A 16 -4.43 11.25 -22.88
C ARG A 16 -5.96 11.20 -22.78
N ALA A 17 -6.51 10.06 -22.36
CA ALA A 17 -7.95 9.83 -22.26
C ALA A 17 -8.55 10.37 -20.95
N ILE A 18 -7.74 11.00 -20.09
CA ILE A 18 -8.14 11.57 -18.81
C ILE A 18 -7.63 13.00 -18.68
N SER A 19 -8.44 13.86 -18.06
CA SER A 19 -8.06 15.24 -17.75
C SER A 19 -7.02 15.30 -16.62
N VAL A 20 -6.40 16.46 -16.43
CA VAL A 20 -5.43 16.69 -15.34
C VAL A 20 -6.07 16.45 -13.97
N THR A 21 -7.30 16.92 -13.77
CA THR A 21 -8.06 16.69 -12.52
C THR A 21 -8.37 15.20 -12.32
N ALA A 22 -8.80 14.51 -13.38
CA ALA A 22 -9.07 13.07 -13.31
C ALA A 22 -7.80 12.26 -12.99
N ARG A 23 -6.65 12.64 -13.57
CA ARG A 23 -5.35 12.03 -13.26
C ARG A 23 -5.03 12.09 -11.76
N GLN A 24 -5.16 13.26 -11.14
CA GLN A 24 -4.92 13.42 -9.70
C GLN A 24 -5.87 12.53 -8.87
N GLN A 25 -7.15 12.50 -9.22
CA GLN A 25 -8.14 11.65 -8.53
C GLN A 25 -7.81 10.15 -8.64
N TYR A 26 -7.43 9.68 -9.84
CA TYR A 26 -7.04 8.28 -10.03
C TYR A 26 -5.79 7.90 -9.25
N ILE A 27 -4.78 8.76 -9.20
CA ILE A 27 -3.57 8.54 -8.40
C ILE A 27 -3.93 8.37 -6.92
N LEU A 28 -4.78 9.26 -6.38
CA LEU A 28 -5.23 9.16 -4.99
C LEU A 28 -5.98 7.86 -4.72
N ARG A 29 -6.86 7.42 -5.64
CA ARG A 29 -7.58 6.15 -5.51
C ARG A 29 -6.63 4.96 -5.49
N VAL A 30 -5.68 4.89 -6.42
CA VAL A 30 -4.68 3.81 -6.47
C VAL A 30 -3.81 3.82 -5.21
N ARG A 31 -3.38 4.99 -4.75
CA ARG A 31 -2.59 5.15 -3.52
C ARG A 31 -3.35 4.69 -2.28
N THR A 32 -4.63 5.04 -2.14
CA THR A 32 -5.45 4.58 -1.01
C THR A 32 -5.58 3.06 -0.99
N LEU A 33 -5.81 2.43 -2.15
CA LEU A 33 -5.85 0.97 -2.26
C LEU A 33 -4.50 0.32 -1.94
N ALA A 34 -3.39 0.91 -2.38
CA ALA A 34 -2.05 0.41 -2.05
C ALA A 34 -1.78 0.49 -0.54
N ARG A 35 -2.17 1.60 0.10
CA ARG A 35 -2.03 1.78 1.54
C ARG A 35 -2.82 0.75 2.34
N SER A 36 -4.06 0.46 1.96
CA SER A 36 -4.86 -0.55 2.66
C SER A 36 -4.26 -1.95 2.53
N VAL A 37 -3.73 -2.30 1.35
CA VAL A 37 -3.01 -3.58 1.15
C VAL A 37 -1.74 -3.64 2.01
N ALA A 38 -0.96 -2.56 2.08
CA ALA A 38 0.25 -2.51 2.89
C ALA A 38 -0.06 -2.66 4.40
N GLN A 39 -1.12 -2.01 4.90
CA GLN A 39 -1.57 -2.15 6.28
C GLN A 39 -2.01 -3.58 6.59
N ALA A 40 -2.81 -4.19 5.71
CA ALA A 40 -3.24 -5.58 5.87
C ALA A 40 -2.05 -6.55 5.87
N TYR A 41 -1.07 -6.33 4.99
CA TYR A 41 0.17 -7.12 4.97
C TYR A 41 0.96 -6.97 6.27
N LEU A 42 1.16 -5.74 6.74
CA LEU A 42 1.87 -5.46 8.00
C LEU A 42 1.22 -6.20 9.17
N GLN A 43 -0.10 -6.11 9.31
CA GLN A 43 -0.86 -6.82 10.36
C GLN A 43 -0.76 -8.34 10.22
N ALA A 44 -0.84 -8.87 8.99
CA ALA A 44 -0.67 -10.31 8.76
C ALA A 44 0.73 -10.80 9.16
N ARG A 45 1.77 -10.01 8.89
CA ARG A 45 3.14 -10.33 9.28
C ARG A 45 3.39 -10.17 10.78
N ALA A 46 2.78 -9.18 11.42
CA ALA A 46 2.84 -9.00 12.87
C ALA A 46 2.23 -10.20 13.62
N ARG A 47 1.10 -10.75 13.13
CA ARG A 47 0.51 -11.99 13.69
C ARG A 47 1.43 -13.21 13.60
N LEU A 48 2.35 -13.21 12.64
CA LEU A 48 3.37 -14.27 12.49
C LEU A 48 4.68 -13.93 13.21
N GLY A 49 4.76 -12.79 13.90
CA GLY A 49 5.98 -12.33 14.59
C GLY A 49 7.13 -11.99 13.62
N PHE A 50 6.85 -11.61 12.38
CA PHE A 50 7.85 -11.28 11.35
C PHE A 50 9.03 -12.29 11.25
N PRO A 51 8.79 -13.54 10.84
CA PRO A 51 9.78 -14.63 10.93
C PRO A 51 11.04 -14.46 10.05
N MET A 52 11.02 -13.52 9.10
CA MET A 52 12.12 -13.23 8.18
C MET A 52 12.79 -11.87 8.47
N ALA A 53 12.34 -11.15 9.50
CA ALA A 53 12.92 -9.87 9.86
C ALA A 53 14.10 -10.08 10.83
N PRO A 54 15.15 -9.25 10.74
CA PRO A 54 16.18 -9.16 11.78
C PRO A 54 15.54 -8.94 13.16
N PRO A 55 16.09 -9.54 14.25
CA PRO A 55 15.48 -9.46 15.58
C PRO A 55 15.27 -8.02 16.07
N ASP A 56 16.25 -7.15 15.86
CA ASP A 56 16.25 -5.73 16.19
C ASP A 56 15.07 -4.99 15.56
N LEU A 57 14.89 -5.14 14.25
CA LEU A 57 13.80 -4.49 13.51
C LEU A 57 12.44 -5.08 13.85
N ARG A 58 12.36 -6.41 14.06
CA ARG A 58 11.11 -7.08 14.45
C ARG A 58 10.61 -6.53 15.77
N ASP A 59 11.47 -6.51 16.78
CA ASP A 59 11.09 -6.16 18.15
C ASP A 59 10.70 -4.68 18.22
N GLU A 60 11.43 -3.81 17.51
CA GLU A 60 11.09 -2.38 17.37
C GLU A 60 9.70 -2.18 16.72
N VAL A 61 9.42 -2.87 15.62
CA VAL A 61 8.15 -2.70 14.89
C VAL A 61 6.98 -3.28 15.68
N LEU A 62 7.15 -4.41 16.37
CA LEU A 62 6.10 -4.96 17.23
C LEU A 62 5.77 -4.01 18.37
N ALA A 63 6.78 -3.46 19.06
CA ALA A 63 6.56 -2.46 20.11
C ALA A 63 5.82 -1.22 19.60
N LYS A 64 6.17 -0.73 18.40
CA LYS A 64 5.46 0.40 17.75
C LYS A 64 4.01 0.07 17.41
N LEU A 65 3.73 -1.17 17.00
CA LEU A 65 2.37 -1.60 16.67
C LEU A 65 1.49 -1.77 17.91
N GLU A 66 2.06 -2.25 19.01
CA GLU A 66 1.38 -2.31 20.32
C GLU A 66 1.06 -0.91 20.85
N ALA A 67 1.99 0.03 20.75
CA ALA A 67 1.77 1.42 21.18
C ALA A 67 0.74 2.20 20.32
N ALA A 68 0.44 1.70 19.11
CA ALA A 68 -0.51 2.31 18.19
C ALA A 68 -1.92 1.69 18.25
N GLN A 69 -2.10 0.64 19.07
CA GLN A 69 -3.40 0.01 19.36
C GLN A 69 -4.06 0.66 20.56
#